data_AF-U4L4I5-F1
#
_entry.id   AF-U4L4I5-F1
#
_cell.length_a   1.000
_cell.length_b   1.000
_cell.length_c   1.000
_cell.angle_alpha   90.00
_cell.angle_beta   90.00
_cell.angle_gamma   90.00
#
_symmetry.space_group_name_H-M   'P 1'
#
loop_
_entity.id
_entity.type
_entity.pdbx_description
1 polymer ?
#
loop_
_entity_poly.entity_id
_entity_poly.type
_entity_poly.pdbx_seq_one_letter_code
_entity_poly.pdbx_strand_id
1 'polypeptide(L)'
;MNIGDSGNKGNVIGGYKATLKNPRTSDEAKEHAQKMLNKLGAETETSVRNEKMDDAHNVSTEGKNPGNVIGGYKATLKNPNVSDEAKQHAKECLEESEIMS
;
A
#
# COMPACT_ATOMS: atom_id res chain seq x y z
N MET A 1 15.98 34.32 -4.38
CA MET A 1 15.03 33.23 -4.73
C MET A 1 15.84 32.10 -5.33
N ASN A 2 16.10 31.03 -4.56
CA ASN A 2 16.90 29.89 -5.03
C ASN A 2 15.98 28.81 -5.60
N ILE A 3 16.03 28.69 -6.92
CA ILE A 3 15.42 27.64 -7.72
C ILE A 3 16.35 26.42 -7.61
N GLY A 4 15.93 25.36 -6.90
CA GLY A 4 16.75 24.15 -6.79
C GLY A 4 16.21 23.01 -5.91
N ASP A 5 15.23 23.26 -5.04
CA ASP A 5 14.85 22.28 -3.99
C ASP A 5 13.59 21.44 -4.30
N SER A 6 13.28 21.26 -5.59
CA SER A 6 12.11 20.47 -6.01
C SER A 6 12.47 19.02 -6.38
N GLY A 7 13.73 18.74 -6.73
CA GLY A 7 14.21 17.40 -7.07
C GLY A 7 14.67 16.55 -5.88
N ASN A 8 14.86 17.16 -4.70
CA ASN A 8 15.48 16.49 -3.55
C ASN A 8 14.47 15.94 -2.53
N LYS A 9 13.20 16.35 -2.61
CA LYS A 9 12.18 15.97 -1.61
C LYS A 9 12.00 14.45 -1.52
N GLY A 10 12.02 13.74 -2.65
CA GLY A 10 11.95 12.28 -2.68
C GLY A 10 13.15 11.59 -2.00
N ASN A 11 14.36 12.11 -2.22
CA ASN A 11 15.58 11.58 -1.60
C ASN A 11 15.60 11.86 -0.09
N VAL A 12 15.15 13.04 0.33
CA VAL A 12 15.02 13.42 1.74
C VAL A 12 13.99 12.55 2.46
N ILE A 13 12.82 12.32 1.84
CA ILE A 13 11.79 11.40 2.34
C ILE A 13 12.35 9.96 2.46
N GLY A 14 13.07 9.49 1.44
CA GLY A 14 13.73 8.18 1.48
C GLY A 14 14.73 8.05 2.64
N GLY A 15 15.54 9.09 2.87
CA GLY A 15 16.49 9.16 3.98
C GLY A 15 15.80 9.05 5.35
N TYR A 16 14.75 9.84 5.59
CA TYR A 16 14.02 9.79 6.86
C TYR A 16 13.31 8.45 7.08
N LYS A 17 12.75 7.83 6.03
CA LYS A 17 12.19 6.47 6.12
C LYS A 17 13.24 5.43 6.50
N ALA A 18 14.45 5.54 5.95
CA ALA A 18 15.56 4.67 6.32
C ALA A 18 15.95 4.84 7.80
N THR A 19 15.92 6.07 8.33
CA THR A 19 16.18 6.36 9.75
C THR A 19 15.16 5.69 10.66
N LEU A 20 13.89 5.63 10.28
CA LEU A 20 12.84 4.94 11.04
C LEU A 20 13.03 3.42 11.07
N LYS A 21 13.47 2.83 9.96
CA LYS A 21 13.69 1.39 9.83
C LYS A 21 15.00 0.89 10.44
N ASN A 22 15.97 1.77 10.64
CA ASN A 22 17.26 1.37 11.19
C ASN A 22 17.13 1.10 12.70
N PRO A 23 17.34 -0.14 13.18
CA PRO A 23 17.23 -0.45 14.60
C PRO A 23 18.35 0.19 15.44
N ARG A 24 19.40 0.74 14.81
CA ARG A 24 20.51 1.44 15.48
C ARG A 24 20.27 2.95 15.68
N THR A 25 19.14 3.49 15.24
CA THR A 25 18.83 4.92 15.45
C THR A 25 18.15 5.14 16.80
N SER A 26 18.45 6.28 17.42
CA SER A 26 17.82 6.69 18.67
C SER A 26 16.35 7.02 18.47
N ASP A 27 15.56 6.88 19.54
CA ASP A 27 14.12 7.17 19.49
C ASP A 27 13.84 8.65 19.19
N GLU A 28 14.67 9.56 19.71
CA GLU A 28 14.61 11.00 19.38
C GLU A 28 14.85 11.27 17.89
N ALA A 29 15.78 10.53 17.26
CA ALA A 29 16.03 10.66 15.82
C ALA A 29 14.87 10.12 14.98
N LYS A 30 14.18 9.07 15.45
CA LYS A 30 12.99 8.52 14.80
C LYS A 30 11.80 9.47 14.90
N GLU A 31 11.55 10.02 16.08
CA GLU A 31 10.47 11.00 16.29
C GLU A 31 10.65 12.22 15.38
N HIS A 32 11.87 12.75 15.32
CA HIS A 32 12.21 13.85 14.43
C HIS A 32 12.02 13.49 12.95
N ALA A 33 12.49 12.30 12.53
CA ALA A 33 12.32 11.82 11.16
C ALA A 33 10.83 11.67 10.79
N GLN A 34 10.00 11.15 11.69
CA GLN A 34 8.57 11.00 11.51
C GLN A 34 7.86 12.35 11.38
N LYS A 35 8.23 13.34 12.21
CA LYS A 35 7.67 14.69 12.14
C LYS A 35 7.99 15.37 10.81
N MET A 36 9.21 15.22 10.32
CA MET A 36 9.63 15.75 9.02
C MET A 36 8.89 15.06 7.88
N LEU A 37 8.77 13.72 7.92
CA LEU A 37 8.00 12.95 6.94
C LEU A 37 6.53 13.36 6.88
N ASN A 38 5.89 13.61 8.01
CA ASN A 38 4.50 14.06 8.04
C ASN A 38 4.35 15.46 7.43
N LYS A 39 5.26 16.38 7.75
CA LYS A 39 5.30 17.72 7.15
C LYS A 39 5.51 17.67 5.62
N LEU A 40 6.45 16.84 5.15
CA LEU A 40 6.75 16.65 3.73
C LEU A 40 5.64 15.87 2.99
N GLY A 41 5.02 14.89 3.66
CA GLY A 41 3.89 14.11 3.16
C GLY A 41 2.64 14.97 2.98
N ALA A 42 2.26 15.76 3.98
CA ALA A 42 1.14 16.70 3.91
C ALA A 42 1.27 17.72 2.76
N GLU A 43 2.50 18.09 2.38
CA GLU A 43 2.77 18.96 1.22
C GLU A 43 2.66 18.21 -0.14
N THR A 44 2.77 16.88 -0.16
CA THR A 44 2.78 16.05 -1.38
C THR A 44 1.47 15.27 -1.63
N GLU A 45 0.55 15.25 -0.67
CA GLU A 45 -0.75 14.54 -0.73
C GLU A 45 -1.75 15.11 -1.76
N THR A 46 -1.41 16.21 -2.46
CA THR A 46 -2.25 16.74 -3.54
C THR A 46 -2.04 16.05 -4.90
N SER A 47 -1.14 15.07 -5.07
CA SER A 47 -0.94 14.49 -6.42
C SER A 47 -0.51 13.03 -6.59
N VAL A 48 -0.31 12.20 -5.56
CA VAL A 48 0.12 10.81 -5.83
C VAL A 48 -0.69 9.80 -5.03
N ARG A 49 -1.87 9.46 -5.56
CA ARG A 49 -2.43 8.11 -5.36
C ARG A 49 -1.50 7.13 -6.08
N ASN A 50 -1.01 6.15 -5.32
CA ASN A 50 -0.27 4.95 -5.75
C ASN A 50 1.18 5.17 -6.21
N GLU A 51 2.16 4.77 -5.39
CA GLU A 51 2.72 3.41 -5.43
C GLU A 51 3.96 3.24 -4.53
N LYS A 52 3.93 2.17 -3.70
CA LYS A 52 5.06 1.44 -3.07
C LYS A 52 5.85 2.25 -2.03
N MET A 53 6.22 1.80 -0.84
CA MET A 53 6.36 0.55 -0.12
C MET A 53 6.43 1.07 1.34
N ASP A 54 5.78 0.51 2.35
CA ASP A 54 6.15 -0.66 3.14
C ASP A 54 5.58 -0.41 4.55
N ASP A 55 5.31 -1.48 5.31
CA ASP A 55 4.84 -1.45 6.69
C ASP A 55 3.43 -0.90 6.97
N ALA A 56 2.50 -1.85 7.09
CA ALA A 56 1.51 -1.91 8.17
C ALA A 56 0.89 -0.58 8.65
N HIS A 57 -0.04 0.01 7.89
CA HIS A 57 -1.31 0.52 8.44
C HIS A 57 -2.21 1.11 7.35
N ASN A 58 -3.41 0.54 7.25
CA ASN A 58 -4.66 1.26 6.99
C ASN A 58 -4.71 2.16 5.74
N VAL A 59 -4.91 1.54 4.56
CA VAL A 59 -5.35 2.25 3.35
C VAL A 59 -6.68 1.65 2.88
N SER A 60 -7.74 2.35 3.29
CA SER A 60 -9.01 2.56 2.60
C SER A 60 -9.62 1.38 1.84
N THR A 61 -10.41 0.61 2.58
CA THR A 61 -11.53 -0.20 2.09
C THR A 61 -12.66 0.66 1.50
N GLU A 62 -12.40 1.46 0.48
CA GLU A 62 -13.43 2.26 -0.24
C GLU A 62 -13.25 2.18 -1.77
N GLY A 63 -12.86 1.00 -2.26
CA GLY A 63 -12.64 0.82 -3.69
C GLY A 63 -12.34 -0.61 -4.13
N LYS A 64 -12.85 -1.62 -3.43
CA LYS A 64 -12.86 -2.99 -3.98
C LYS A 64 -13.86 -3.00 -5.13
N ASN A 65 -13.40 -2.67 -6.33
CA ASN A 65 -14.15 -2.95 -7.54
C ASN A 65 -14.52 -4.45 -7.51
N PRO A 66 -15.81 -4.81 -7.52
CA PRO A 66 -16.22 -6.21 -7.44
C PRO A 66 -15.56 -7.07 -8.54
N GLY A 67 -15.25 -6.47 -9.69
CA GLY A 67 -14.48 -7.11 -10.76
C GLY A 67 -13.07 -7.58 -10.36
N ASN A 68 -12.37 -6.89 -9.45
CA ASN A 68 -11.06 -7.32 -8.97
C ASN A 68 -11.16 -8.53 -8.03
N VAL A 69 -12.24 -8.60 -7.24
CA VAL A 69 -12.51 -9.72 -6.34
C VAL A 69 -12.87 -10.97 -7.15
N ILE A 70 -13.77 -10.83 -8.13
CA ILE A 70 -14.15 -11.89 -9.08
C ILE A 70 -12.92 -12.39 -9.86
N GLY A 71 -12.06 -11.48 -10.33
CA GLY A 71 -10.81 -11.83 -11.01
C GLY A 71 -9.87 -12.67 -10.13
N GLY A 72 -9.76 -12.33 -8.85
CA GLY A 72 -8.97 -13.07 -7.86
C GLY A 72 -9.48 -14.49 -7.66
N TYR A 73 -10.79 -14.68 -7.45
CA TYR A 73 -11.37 -16.00 -7.29
C TYR A 73 -11.25 -16.86 -8.57
N LYS A 74 -11.41 -16.25 -9.75
CA LYS A 74 -11.18 -16.94 -11.05
C LYS A 74 -9.73 -17.39 -11.20
N ALA A 75 -8.76 -16.62 -10.69
CA ALA A 75 -7.36 -17.02 -10.69
C ALA A 75 -7.10 -18.19 -9.73
N THR A 76 -7.71 -18.18 -8.53
CA THR A 76 -7.64 -19.31 -7.57
C THR A 76 -8.13 -20.61 -8.20
N LEU A 77 -9.26 -20.59 -8.92
CA LEU A 77 -9.78 -21.79 -9.59
C LEU A 77 -8.82 -22.37 -10.66
N LYS A 78 -8.05 -21.52 -11.34
CA LYS A 78 -7.10 -21.93 -12.38
C LYS A 78 -5.72 -22.32 -11.83
N ASN A 79 -5.44 -22.02 -10.57
CA ASN A 79 -4.13 -22.27 -9.99
C ASN A 79 -4.02 -23.76 -9.58
N PRO A 80 -3.10 -24.55 -10.16
CA PRO A 80 -2.91 -25.95 -9.77
C PRO A 80 -2.29 -26.10 -8.37
N ASN A 81 -1.70 -25.04 -7.81
CA ASN A 81 -1.03 -25.05 -6.51
C ASN A 81 -1.94 -24.68 -5.33
N VAL A 82 -3.23 -24.46 -5.56
CA VAL A 82 -4.19 -24.22 -4.46
C VAL A 82 -4.93 -25.50 -4.10
N SER A 83 -5.32 -25.61 -2.84
CA SER A 83 -6.09 -26.74 -2.33
C SER A 83 -7.50 -26.79 -2.91
N ASP A 84 -8.11 -27.97 -2.92
CA ASP A 84 -9.45 -28.14 -3.47
C ASP A 84 -10.52 -27.43 -2.63
N GLU A 85 -10.32 -27.31 -1.31
CA GLU A 85 -11.17 -26.48 -0.43
C GLU A 85 -11.10 -24.99 -0.81
N ALA A 86 -9.90 -24.48 -1.11
CA ALA A 86 -9.74 -23.09 -1.54
C ALA A 86 -10.39 -22.83 -2.91
N LYS A 87 -10.37 -23.83 -3.82
CA LYS A 87 -11.09 -23.76 -5.10
C LYS A 87 -12.60 -23.79 -4.89
N GLN A 88 -13.11 -24.66 -4.01
CA GLN A 88 -14.53 -24.74 -3.73
C GLN A 88 -15.06 -23.43 -3.16
N HIS A 89 -14.38 -22.86 -2.17
CA HIS A 89 -14.72 -21.56 -1.60
C HIS A 89 -14.67 -20.44 -2.66
N ALA A 90 -13.65 -20.42 -3.51
CA ALA A 90 -13.56 -19.45 -4.60
C ALA A 90 -14.73 -19.59 -5.60
N LYS A 91 -15.22 -20.81 -5.82
CA LYS A 91 -16.38 -21.06 -6.69
C LYS A 91 -17.68 -20.55 -6.07
N GLU A 92 -17.91 -20.82 -4.79
CA GLU A 92 -19.09 -20.35 -4.05
C GLU A 92 -19.16 -18.81 -4.04
N CYS A 93 -18.04 -18.13 -3.75
CA CYS A 93 -17.98 -16.67 -3.80
C CYS A 93 -18.23 -16.09 -5.20
N LEU A 94 -17.84 -16.81 -6.26
CA LEU A 94 -18.09 -16.38 -7.64
C LEU A 94 -19.57 -16.52 -8.02
N GLU A 95 -20.20 -17.64 -7.68
CA GLU A 95 -21.64 -17.83 -7.90
C GLU A 95 -22.44 -16.79 -7.11
N GLU A 96 -22.11 -16.55 -5.85
CA GLU A 96 -22.78 -15.52 -5.03
C GLU A 96 -22.62 -14.12 -5.65
N SER A 97 -21.43 -13.79 -6.14
CA SER A 97 -21.16 -12.51 -6.80
C SER A 97 -21.87 -12.34 -8.14
N GLU A 98 -22.08 -13.43 -8.89
CA GLU A 98 -22.82 -13.44 -10.17
C GLU A 98 -24.34 -13.40 -9.96
N ILE A 99 -24.84 -13.96 -8.87
CA ILE A 99 -26.27 -13.92 -8.49
C ILE A 99 -26.68 -12.55 -7.93
N MET A 100 -25.77 -11.84 -7.26
CA MET A 100 -26.03 -10.53 -6.66
C MET A 100 -25.77 -9.33 -7.59
N SER A 101 -25.32 -9.57 -8.83
CA SER A 101 -25.03 -8.53 -9.83
C SER A 101 -26.15 -8.38 -10.86
#